data_AF-A0A021VM88-F1
#
_entry.id   AF-A0A021VM88-F1
#
_cell.length_a   1.000
_cell.length_b   1.000
_cell.length_c   1.000
_cell.angle_alpha   90.00
_cell.angle_beta   90.00
_cell.angle_gamma   90.00
#
_symmetry.space_group_name_H-M   'P 1'
#
loop_
_entity.id
_entity.type
_entity.pdbx_description
1 polymer ?
#
loop_
_entity_poly.entity_id
_entity_poly.type
_entity_poly.pdbx_seq_one_letter_code
_entity_poly.pdbx_strand_id
1 'polypeptide(L)'
;MRSVHDQLAAVLAAARPVAPLDVVLADAPGCVLAEDVTVAADVPGRDVAACDGYAVRTVDLVPPAGSAQAPEVTLSVLDDVGVTAAVPGRLVERSAVLVASGAPLPLGADAVVPFERTDRGRARVVVRGGARPHENVRAAGAELAAG
;
A
#
# COMPACT_ATOMS: atom_id res chain seq x y z
N MET A 1 -2.84 -8.08 -61.54
CA MET A 1 -2.68 -7.10 -60.44
C MET A 1 -2.80 -7.85 -59.14
N ARG A 2 -1.96 -7.56 -58.14
CA ARG A 2 -2.14 -8.08 -56.78
C ARG A 2 -3.23 -7.28 -56.09
N SER A 3 -4.00 -7.90 -55.20
CA SER A 3 -4.93 -7.14 -54.36
C SER A 3 -4.15 -6.28 -53.35
N VAL A 4 -4.82 -5.26 -52.78
CA VAL A 4 -4.23 -4.44 -51.70
C VAL A 4 -3.81 -5.31 -50.52
N HIS A 5 -4.59 -6.35 -50.20
CA HIS A 5 -4.30 -7.28 -49.11
C HIS A 5 -3.04 -8.10 -49.40
N ASP A 6 -2.92 -8.67 -50.60
CA ASP A 6 -1.74 -9.46 -50.99
C ASP A 6 -0.48 -8.60 -51.01
N GLN A 7 -0.62 -7.33 -51.41
CA GLN A 7 0.49 -6.39 -51.41
C GLN A 7 0.91 -5.99 -49.99
N LEU A 8 -0.04 -5.74 -49.09
CA LEU A 8 0.24 -5.46 -47.68
C LEU A 8 0.94 -6.65 -47.00
N ALA A 9 0.45 -7.87 -47.22
CA ALA A 9 1.05 -9.08 -46.68
C ALA A 9 2.50 -9.26 -47.16
N ALA A 10 2.77 -9.02 -48.45
CA ALA A 10 4.12 -9.10 -49.00
C ALA A 10 5.06 -8.05 -48.39
N VAL A 11 4.59 -6.83 -48.11
CA VAL A 11 5.38 -5.77 -47.47
C VAL A 11 5.68 -6.11 -46.01
N LEU A 12 4.68 -6.54 -45.24
CA LEU A 12 4.86 -6.93 -43.85
C LEU A 12 5.79 -8.13 -43.70
N ALA A 13 5.73 -9.09 -44.63
CA ALA A 13 6.64 -10.24 -44.65
C ALA A 13 8.11 -9.87 -44.92
N ALA A 14 8.37 -8.73 -45.58
CA ALA A 14 9.71 -8.24 -45.85
C ALA A 14 10.25 -7.31 -44.74
N ALA A 15 9.36 -6.70 -43.95
CA ALA A 15 9.73 -5.83 -42.85
C ALA A 15 10.42 -6.63 -41.74
N ARG A 16 11.45 -6.03 -41.13
CA ARG A 16 12.12 -6.58 -39.95
C ARG A 16 12.03 -5.59 -38.81
N PRO A 17 11.86 -6.05 -37.56
CA PRO A 17 12.01 -5.19 -36.39
C PRO A 17 13.36 -4.49 -36.41
N VAL A 18 13.36 -3.21 -36.03
CA VAL A 18 14.59 -2.45 -35.83
C VAL A 18 15.25 -2.89 -34.53
N ALA A 19 16.56 -2.76 -34.42
CA ALA A 19 17.26 -3.02 -33.17
C ALA A 19 16.71 -2.12 -32.05
N PRO A 20 16.53 -2.66 -30.83
CA PRO A 20 16.16 -1.86 -29.67
C PRO A 20 17.14 -0.72 -29.44
N LEU A 21 16.66 0.35 -28.83
CA LEU A 21 17.49 1.48 -28.43
C LEU A 21 17.12 1.92 -27.02
N ASP A 22 18.12 2.28 -26.23
CA ASP A 22 17.92 2.84 -24.91
C ASP A 22 17.46 4.29 -25.03
N VAL A 23 16.30 4.59 -24.45
CA VAL A 23 15.78 5.95 -24.34
C VAL A 23 15.72 6.37 -22.89
N VAL A 24 15.94 7.65 -22.64
CA VAL A 24 15.56 8.24 -21.36
C VAL A 24 14.03 8.30 -21.27
N LEU A 25 13.48 8.12 -20.07
CA LEU A 25 12.03 8.00 -19.89
C LEU A 25 11.24 9.21 -20.42
N ALA A 26 11.84 10.41 -20.38
CA ALA A 26 11.23 11.63 -20.91
C ALA A 26 11.02 11.61 -22.43
N ASP A 27 11.86 10.86 -23.16
CA ASP A 27 11.82 10.74 -24.62
C ASP A 27 11.11 9.47 -25.10
N ALA A 28 10.72 8.59 -24.16
CA ALA A 28 9.96 7.38 -24.45
C ALA A 28 8.55 7.60 -25.04
N PRO A 29 7.84 8.73 -24.86
CA PRO A 29 6.53 8.92 -25.48
C PRO A 29 6.56 8.75 -27.00
N GLY A 30 5.80 7.78 -27.51
CA GLY A 30 5.75 7.43 -28.94
C GLY A 30 6.69 6.29 -29.36
N CYS A 31 7.57 5.85 -28.47
CA CYS A 31 8.34 4.62 -28.67
C CYS A 31 7.47 3.37 -28.45
N VAL A 32 7.91 2.25 -29.02
CA VAL A 32 7.34 0.92 -28.79
C VAL A 32 8.29 0.17 -27.86
N LEU A 33 7.76 -0.47 -26.82
CA LEU A 33 8.56 -1.31 -25.92
C LEU A 33 9.22 -2.45 -26.71
N ALA A 34 10.53 -2.60 -26.52
CA ALA A 34 11.29 -3.66 -27.16
C ALA A 34 11.14 -5.02 -26.43
N GLU A 35 10.83 -4.98 -25.14
CA GLU A 35 10.65 -6.14 -24.27
C GLU A 35 9.60 -5.83 -23.18
N ASP A 36 9.20 -6.88 -22.46
CA ASP A 36 8.27 -6.75 -21.34
C ASP A 36 8.91 -5.97 -20.18
N VAL A 37 8.16 -5.04 -19.61
CA VAL A 37 8.57 -4.32 -18.40
C VAL A 37 8.05 -5.08 -17.19
N THR A 38 8.98 -5.65 -16.42
CA THR A 38 8.69 -6.36 -15.17
C THR A 38 8.96 -5.48 -13.96
N VAL A 39 8.33 -5.81 -12.85
CA VAL A 39 8.43 -5.04 -11.63
C VAL A 39 9.55 -5.62 -10.77
N ALA A 40 10.58 -4.82 -10.47
CA ALA A 40 11.77 -5.31 -9.78
C ALA A 40 11.51 -5.69 -8.30
N ALA A 41 10.49 -5.08 -7.68
CA ALA A 41 10.12 -5.31 -6.28
C ALA A 41 8.66 -4.92 -6.05
N ASP A 42 8.03 -5.56 -5.06
CA ASP A 42 6.66 -5.27 -4.66
C ASP A 42 6.41 -3.77 -4.46
N VAL A 43 5.24 -3.31 -4.91
CA VAL A 43 4.74 -1.95 -4.74
C VAL A 43 3.36 -2.03 -4.07
N PRO A 44 3.19 -1.46 -2.86
CA PRO A 44 4.25 -0.98 -1.97
C PRO A 44 5.17 -2.14 -1.53
N GLY A 45 6.43 -1.84 -1.18
CA GLY A 45 7.38 -2.90 -0.78
C GLY A 45 7.15 -3.49 0.62
N ARG A 46 6.18 -2.93 1.36
CA ARG A 46 5.76 -3.33 2.71
C ARG A 46 4.30 -2.95 2.90
N ASP A 47 3.71 -3.46 3.98
CA ASP A 47 2.39 -3.04 4.41
C ASP A 47 2.42 -1.55 4.82
N VAL A 48 1.55 -0.76 4.21
CA VAL A 48 1.41 0.68 4.47
C VAL A 48 -0.02 1.03 4.87
N ALA A 49 -0.16 2.12 5.62
CA ALA A 49 -1.47 2.65 5.98
C ALA A 49 -2.24 3.12 4.74
N ALA A 50 -3.51 2.72 4.62
CA ALA A 50 -4.40 3.17 3.53
C ALA A 50 -5.05 4.54 3.82
N CYS A 51 -5.01 4.99 5.07
CA CYS A 51 -5.56 6.26 5.53
C CYS A 51 -4.75 6.82 6.71
N ASP A 52 -4.98 8.09 7.05
CA ASP A 52 -4.44 8.67 8.27
C ASP A 52 -5.17 8.11 9.50
N GLY A 53 -4.42 7.74 10.53
CA GLY A 53 -5.02 7.05 11.66
C GLY A 53 -4.03 6.52 12.68
N TYR A 54 -4.44 5.47 13.37
CA TYR A 54 -3.65 4.79 14.38
C TYR A 54 -3.43 3.34 13.96
N ALA A 55 -2.17 2.97 13.77
CA ALA A 55 -1.75 1.59 13.62
C ALA A 55 -1.92 0.87 14.97
N VAL A 56 -2.64 -0.24 14.95
CA VAL A 56 -3.04 -0.98 16.15
C VAL A 56 -2.90 -2.48 15.94
N ARG A 57 -2.94 -3.21 17.07
CA ARG A 57 -3.21 -4.64 17.10
C ARG A 57 -4.71 -4.84 17.29
N THR A 58 -5.37 -5.51 16.36
CA THR A 58 -6.82 -5.78 16.45
C THR A 58 -7.21 -6.55 17.71
N VAL A 59 -6.32 -7.42 18.21
CA VAL A 59 -6.49 -8.15 19.47
C VAL A 59 -6.58 -7.24 20.70
N ASP A 60 -5.98 -6.05 20.66
CA ASP A 60 -6.02 -5.09 21.76
C ASP A 60 -7.33 -4.28 21.78
N LEU A 61 -8.13 -4.34 20.71
CA LEU A 61 -9.42 -3.67 20.58
C LEU A 61 -10.60 -4.50 21.09
N VAL A 62 -10.36 -5.70 21.62
CA VAL A 62 -11.40 -6.54 22.20
C VAL A 62 -11.79 -5.98 23.57
N PRO A 63 -13.06 -5.59 23.80
CA PRO A 63 -13.50 -5.12 25.11
C PRO A 63 -13.43 -6.26 26.14
N PRO A 64 -13.24 -5.95 27.43
CA PRO A 64 -13.39 -6.94 28.50
C PRO A 64 -14.79 -7.58 28.45
N ALA A 65 -14.88 -8.88 28.70
CA ALA A 65 -16.14 -9.61 28.70
C ALA A 65 -17.17 -8.95 29.64
N GLY A 66 -18.33 -8.56 29.09
CA GLY A 66 -19.45 -7.95 29.85
C GLY A 66 -19.77 -6.49 29.54
N SER A 67 -19.04 -5.81 28.65
CA SER A 67 -19.39 -4.45 28.21
C SER A 67 -20.61 -4.44 27.28
N ALA A 68 -21.74 -3.92 27.75
CA ALA A 68 -22.96 -3.72 26.97
C ALA A 68 -22.95 -2.43 26.10
N GLN A 69 -21.94 -1.57 26.27
CA GLN A 69 -21.76 -0.36 25.46
C GLN A 69 -20.92 -0.66 24.21
N ALA A 70 -21.09 0.16 23.16
CA ALA A 70 -20.19 0.18 22.00
C ALA A 70 -18.73 0.19 22.50
N PRO A 71 -17.87 -0.73 22.05
CA PRO A 71 -16.57 -0.93 22.68
C PRO A 71 -15.68 0.29 22.42
N GLU A 72 -15.52 1.12 23.44
CA GLU A 72 -14.47 2.14 23.48
C GLU A 72 -13.25 1.57 24.19
N VAL A 73 -12.10 1.63 23.52
CA VAL A 73 -10.83 1.14 24.06
C VAL A 73 -9.83 2.27 24.06
N THR A 74 -9.20 2.52 25.21
CA THR A 74 -8.10 3.49 25.31
C THR A 74 -6.76 2.80 25.10
N LEU A 75 -5.97 3.31 24.17
CA LEU A 75 -4.61 2.86 23.86
C LEU A 75 -3.60 3.99 24.15
N SER A 76 -2.37 3.62 24.53
CA SER A 76 -1.27 4.59 24.63
C SER A 76 -0.65 4.82 23.27
N VAL A 77 -0.45 6.07 22.87
CA VAL A 77 0.18 6.41 21.59
C VAL A 77 1.68 6.53 21.84
N LEU A 78 2.46 5.66 21.22
CA LEU A 78 3.90 5.55 21.51
C LEU A 78 4.77 6.32 20.52
N ASP A 79 4.28 6.53 19.31
CA ASP A 79 5.06 7.15 18.23
C ASP A 79 4.15 7.80 17.17
N ASP A 80 4.78 8.60 16.31
CA ASP A 80 4.18 9.29 15.16
C ASP A 80 5.04 9.07 13.91
N VAL A 81 4.50 8.32 12.95
CA VAL A 81 5.24 7.78 11.81
C VAL A 81 4.73 8.42 10.52
N GLY A 82 5.62 9.21 9.90
CA GLY A 82 5.41 9.77 8.58
C GLY A 82 5.76 8.81 7.43
N VAL A 83 5.38 9.18 6.22
CA VAL A 83 5.57 8.40 4.97
C VAL A 83 7.04 8.07 4.68
N THR A 84 7.96 8.95 5.07
CA THR A 84 9.40 8.80 4.83
C THR A 84 10.14 8.07 5.96
N ALA A 85 9.43 7.63 7.00
CA ALA A 85 10.06 7.02 8.16
C ALA A 85 10.75 5.69 7.79
N ALA A 86 12.02 5.56 8.19
CA ALA A 86 12.69 4.27 8.18
C ALA A 86 12.10 3.41 9.30
N VAL A 87 11.33 2.38 8.92
CA VAL A 87 10.67 1.35 9.75
C VAL A 87 10.41 1.74 11.21
N PRO A 88 9.16 2.05 11.58
CA PRO A 88 8.84 2.26 12.98
C PRO A 88 9.03 0.98 13.80
N GLY A 89 9.32 1.15 15.09
CA GLY A 89 9.60 0.06 16.02
C GLY A 89 8.48 -0.97 16.14
N ARG A 90 8.69 -1.98 16.98
CA ARG A 90 7.65 -2.98 17.28
C ARG A 90 6.53 -2.34 18.09
N LEU A 91 5.28 -2.57 17.69
CA LEU A 91 4.12 -2.13 18.43
C LEU A 91 3.98 -2.93 19.74
N VAL A 92 3.86 -2.22 20.85
CA VAL A 92 3.68 -2.82 22.19
C VAL A 92 2.20 -3.18 22.40
N GLU A 93 1.92 -4.14 23.27
CA GLU A 93 0.54 -4.49 23.64
C GLU A 93 -0.20 -3.27 24.21
N ARG A 94 -1.49 -3.16 23.90
CA ARG A 94 -2.38 -2.08 24.33
C ARG A 94 -1.86 -0.69 23.98
N SER A 95 -1.17 -0.59 22.84
CA SER A 95 -0.63 0.65 22.32
C SER A 95 -1.01 0.87 20.86
N ALA A 96 -0.83 2.11 20.43
CA ALA A 96 -1.08 2.57 19.07
C ALA A 96 0.09 3.42 18.59
N VAL A 97 0.25 3.52 17.28
CA VAL A 97 1.20 4.43 16.64
C VAL A 97 0.41 5.30 15.66
N LEU A 98 0.61 6.61 15.75
CA LEU A 98 0.00 7.55 14.81
C LEU A 98 0.68 7.36 13.44
N VAL A 99 -0.11 7.18 12.38
CA VAL A 99 0.38 6.93 11.03
C VAL A 99 -0.32 7.85 10.03
N ALA A 100 0.46 8.38 9.09
CA ALA A 100 -0.05 9.03 7.91
C ALA A 100 -0.38 8.01 6.80
N SER A 101 -1.26 8.37 5.87
CA SER A 101 -1.56 7.60 4.67
C SER A 101 -0.28 7.35 3.87
N GLY A 102 -0.03 6.09 3.52
CA GLY A 102 1.20 5.64 2.88
C GLY A 102 2.38 5.40 3.82
N ALA A 103 2.26 5.69 5.12
CA ALA A 103 3.31 5.39 6.08
C ALA A 103 3.44 3.87 6.32
N PRO A 104 4.68 3.36 6.49
CA PRO A 104 4.91 1.96 6.79
C PRO A 104 4.33 1.59 8.16
N LEU A 105 3.72 0.42 8.25
CA LEU A 105 3.17 -0.08 9.51
C LEU A 105 4.29 -0.55 10.46
N PRO A 106 4.15 -0.29 11.78
CA PRO A 106 5.05 -0.85 12.79
C PRO A 106 4.89 -2.37 12.90
N LEU A 107 5.97 -3.05 13.26
CA LEU A 107 5.96 -4.50 13.39
C LEU A 107 4.95 -4.93 14.45
N GLY A 108 4.00 -5.77 14.05
CA GLY A 108 2.94 -6.29 14.90
C GLY A 108 1.63 -5.52 14.81
N ALA A 109 1.57 -4.36 14.15
CA ALA A 109 0.30 -3.77 13.77
C ALA A 109 -0.31 -4.55 12.60
N ASP A 110 -1.61 -4.78 12.66
CA ASP A 110 -2.38 -5.53 11.66
C ASP A 110 -3.57 -4.74 11.11
N ALA A 111 -3.86 -3.55 11.64
CA ALA A 111 -4.91 -2.66 11.14
C ALA A 111 -4.59 -1.19 11.40
N VAL A 112 -5.26 -0.30 10.65
CA VAL A 112 -5.27 1.15 10.91
C VAL A 112 -6.68 1.60 11.24
N VAL A 113 -6.84 2.22 12.42
CA VAL A 113 -8.09 2.87 12.82
C VAL A 113 -8.08 4.32 12.33
N PRO A 114 -9.03 4.73 11.46
CA PRO A 114 -9.07 6.08 10.92
C PRO A 114 -9.47 7.09 12.00
N PHE A 115 -9.04 8.34 11.85
CA PHE A 115 -9.26 9.38 12.85
C PHE A 115 -10.72 9.62 13.23
N GLU A 116 -11.65 9.42 12.30
CA GLU A 116 -13.09 9.60 12.49
C GLU A 116 -13.65 8.64 13.55
N ARG A 117 -12.95 7.53 13.77
CA ARG A 117 -13.30 6.52 14.77
C ARG A 117 -12.53 6.70 16.07
N THR A 118 -11.91 7.86 16.28
CA THR A 118 -11.12 8.15 17.48
C THR A 118 -11.41 9.54 18.05
N ASP A 119 -10.84 9.83 19.22
CA ASP A 119 -10.78 11.18 19.79
C ASP A 119 -9.56 11.99 19.31
N ARG A 120 -8.72 11.43 18.43
CA ARG A 120 -7.49 12.04 17.90
C ARG A 120 -6.44 12.41 18.98
N GLY A 121 -6.45 11.73 20.12
CA GLY A 121 -5.48 11.99 21.17
C GLY A 121 -4.04 11.59 20.79
N ARG A 122 -3.04 12.38 21.22
CA ARG A 122 -1.62 12.20 20.83
C ARG A 122 -0.77 11.41 21.83
N ALA A 123 -1.15 11.37 23.09
CA ALA A 123 -0.46 10.57 24.13
C ALA A 123 -1.26 9.32 24.50
N ARG A 124 -2.59 9.44 24.46
CA ARG A 124 -3.55 8.34 24.55
C ARG A 124 -4.65 8.62 23.55
N VAL A 125 -5.18 7.57 22.95
CA VAL A 125 -6.28 7.64 21.99
C VAL A 125 -7.42 6.76 22.47
N VAL A 126 -8.63 7.28 22.39
CA VAL A 126 -9.86 6.50 22.55
C VAL A 126 -10.30 6.05 21.18
N VAL A 127 -10.30 4.74 20.96
CA VAL A 127 -10.78 4.08 19.74
C VAL A 127 -12.23 3.66 19.94
N ARG A 128 -13.10 4.06 19.01
CA ARG A 128 -14.53 3.75 19.01
C ARG A 128 -14.82 2.59 18.05
N GLY A 129 -15.35 1.50 18.60
CA GLY A 129 -15.56 0.24 17.87
C GLY A 129 -14.27 -0.57 17.71
N GLY A 130 -14.38 -1.80 17.22
CA GLY A 130 -13.21 -2.65 16.91
C GLY A 130 -12.74 -2.50 15.45
N ALA A 131 -11.52 -2.93 15.14
CA ALA A 131 -11.04 -3.03 13.76
C ALA A 131 -10.93 -4.51 13.35
N ARG A 132 -11.07 -4.79 12.05
CA ARG A 132 -10.79 -6.12 11.50
C ARG A 132 -9.32 -6.23 11.13
N PRO A 133 -8.72 -7.44 11.18
CA PRO A 133 -7.39 -7.65 10.62
C PRO A 133 -7.32 -7.17 9.17
N HIS A 134 -6.24 -6.47 8.85
CA HIS A 134 -5.95 -5.83 7.56
C HIS A 134 -6.90 -4.69 7.16
N GLU A 135 -7.76 -4.20 8.07
CA GLU A 135 -8.59 -3.03 7.81
C GLU A 135 -7.72 -1.78 7.61
N ASN A 136 -7.95 -1.06 6.51
CA ASN A 136 -7.20 0.13 6.11
C ASN A 136 -5.68 -0.10 6.00
N VAL A 137 -5.27 -1.31 5.61
CA VAL A 137 -3.90 -1.66 5.29
C VAL A 137 -3.78 -1.97 3.81
N ARG A 138 -2.81 -1.36 3.14
CA ARG A 138 -2.37 -1.78 1.81
C ARG A 138 -1.19 -2.71 1.98
N ALA A 139 -1.41 -3.99 1.71
CA ALA A 139 -0.38 -5.01 1.85
C ALA A 139 0.79 -4.77 0.87
N ALA A 140 1.95 -5.33 1.20
CA ALA A 140 3.07 -5.40 0.27
C ALA A 140 2.63 -6.04 -1.06
N GLY A 141 3.01 -5.42 -2.18
CA GLY A 141 2.70 -5.91 -3.53
C GLY A 141 1.23 -5.72 -3.96
N ALA A 142 0.42 -5.00 -3.18
CA ALA A 142 -1.00 -4.82 -3.49
C ALA A 142 -1.27 -4.01 -4.76
N GLU A 143 -0.31 -3.20 -5.23
CA GLU A 143 -0.42 -2.50 -6.53
C GLU A 143 0.30 -3.28 -7.63
N LEU A 144 1.56 -3.65 -7.38
CA LEU A 144 2.38 -4.43 -8.30
C LEU A 144 3.19 -5.44 -7.51
N ALA A 145 3.13 -6.71 -7.88
CA ALA A 145 3.98 -7.74 -7.29
C ALA A 145 5.29 -7.84 -8.09
N ALA A 146 6.38 -8.19 -7.43
CA ALA A 146 7.66 -8.44 -8.10
C ALA A 146 7.55 -9.60 -9.10
N GLY A 147 8.18 -9.42 -10.27
CA GLY A 147 8.09 -10.32 -11.42
C GLY A 147 7.30 -9.72 -12.58
#